data_AF-A0A3N8PZQ2-F1
#
_entry.id   AF-A0A3N8PZQ2-F1
#
_cell.length_a   1.000
_cell.length_b   1.000
_cell.length_c   1.000
_cell.angle_alpha   90.00
_cell.angle_beta   90.00
_cell.angle_gamma   90.00
#
_symmetry.space_group_name_H-M   'P 1'
#
loop_
_entity.id
_entity.type
_entity.pdbx_description
1 polymer ?
#
loop_
_entity_poly.entity_id
_entity_poly.type
_entity_poly.pdbx_seq_one_letter_code
_entity_poly.pdbx_strand_id
1 'polypeptide(L)'
;MVRLVLLLLGIEYLRTRWRGLTVLGWVWVVAGVVIFVDALDGALHFPIQIFAWLFLIEGLATLAVAGSGVGGQRILRYVKGIVVVVAAGLVFAGHHHGHFLLSMIFGTLFLVDGLLQCTAAWMVRYRRWNVAFAWGVVEILLAIFFYQPYPTHYVGTVPYCLGLLLMFGGMHMLSLAARVRRLTRNPAFATSPAPALAPDLDDARDRPHFAQSEWDGPPADGEHALTVHVWTPTGTSKAEAQRYPVIDRYIAAVDVNGVISTGHAALESPEGVYISLYPGVEIDRSPDEFTRILRATRENDVPGLFQPDYATESTAWCPSTVRVRIRNYDPSKLDAFWTSYRQDLTYNLTHRNCSSTVSNALEAALDGAVWRLKGARAGWGAFVRLLLTPELWVAAQIRKRAVTMAWTPGLTLDYARALSMLADPRPFAWWKVARSAVKAIVTSRRTWREQDHAALSPGGSEAASMK
;
A
#
# COMPACT_ATOMS: atom_id res chain seq x y z
N MET A 1 2.70 -3.17 6.35
CA MET A 1 2.27 -4.34 5.55
C MET A 1 1.70 -5.48 6.40
N VAL A 2 2.46 -6.11 7.30
CA VAL A 2 2.02 -7.27 8.12
C VAL A 2 0.62 -7.08 8.73
N ARG A 3 0.34 -5.91 9.30
CA ARG A 3 -0.98 -5.57 9.86
C ARG A 3 -2.12 -5.57 8.82
N LEU A 4 -1.87 -5.07 7.62
CA LEU A 4 -2.88 -5.06 6.55
C LEU A 4 -3.12 -6.45 5.97
N VAL A 5 -2.08 -7.26 5.87
CA VAL A 5 -2.21 -8.67 5.48
C VAL A 5 -3.04 -9.43 6.51
N LEU A 6 -2.77 -9.22 7.81
CA LEU A 6 -3.58 -9.77 8.92
C LEU A 6 -5.05 -9.38 8.80
N LEU A 7 -5.28 -8.08 8.64
CA LEU A 7 -6.59 -7.48 8.59
C LEU A 7 -7.36 -7.97 7.35
N LEU A 8 -6.80 -7.87 6.15
CA LEU A 8 -7.53 -8.21 4.93
C LEU A 8 -7.80 -9.72 4.79
N LEU A 9 -6.85 -10.58 5.18
CA LEU A 9 -7.04 -12.03 5.13
C LEU A 9 -7.92 -12.55 6.26
N GLY A 10 -7.98 -11.85 7.39
CA GLY A 10 -8.62 -12.33 8.60
C GLY A 10 -7.72 -13.28 9.41
N ILE A 11 -8.01 -13.36 10.70
CA ILE A 11 -7.23 -14.15 11.66
C ILE A 11 -7.39 -15.65 11.41
N GLU A 12 -8.58 -16.10 11.03
CA GLU A 12 -8.93 -17.51 10.81
C GLU A 12 -8.16 -18.10 9.62
N TYR A 13 -8.07 -17.34 8.52
CA TYR A 13 -7.28 -17.73 7.34
C TYR A 13 -5.80 -17.97 7.70
N LEU A 14 -5.24 -17.09 8.52
CA LEU A 14 -3.84 -17.15 8.92
C LEU A 14 -3.60 -18.18 10.03
N ARG A 15 -4.56 -18.38 10.95
CA ARG A 15 -4.47 -19.38 12.03
C ARG A 15 -4.43 -20.80 11.48
N THR A 16 -5.04 -21.07 10.34
CA THR A 16 -4.90 -22.38 9.67
C THR A 16 -3.53 -22.56 8.99
N ARG A 17 -2.79 -21.48 8.73
CA ARG A 17 -1.55 -21.48 7.93
C ARG A 17 -0.29 -21.00 8.66
N TRP A 18 -0.38 -20.69 9.96
CA TRP A 18 0.74 -20.12 10.72
C TRP A 18 1.99 -21.00 10.67
N ARG A 19 1.84 -22.34 10.71
CA ARG A 19 2.96 -23.28 10.63
C ARG A 19 3.72 -23.15 9.31
N GLY A 20 3.00 -23.06 8.19
CA GLY A 20 3.61 -22.85 6.87
C GLY A 20 4.32 -21.51 6.76
N LEU A 21 3.73 -20.44 7.31
CA LEU A 21 4.38 -19.13 7.39
C LEU A 21 5.65 -19.16 8.26
N THR A 22 5.65 -19.93 9.36
CA THR A 22 6.84 -20.11 10.19
C THR A 22 7.95 -20.84 9.45
N VAL A 23 7.63 -21.95 8.78
CA VAL A 23 8.63 -22.71 8.00
C VAL A 23 9.21 -21.85 6.88
N LEU A 24 8.36 -21.21 6.08
CA LEU A 24 8.81 -20.35 4.98
C LEU A 24 9.61 -19.15 5.48
N GLY A 25 9.22 -18.56 6.62
CA GLY A 25 9.97 -17.50 7.27
C GLY A 25 11.38 -17.93 7.68
N TRP A 26 11.53 -19.11 8.28
CA TRP A 26 12.86 -19.66 8.63
C TRP A 26 13.69 -19.96 7.39
N VAL A 27 13.12 -20.54 6.35
CA VAL A 27 13.81 -20.78 5.07
C VAL A 27 14.36 -19.46 4.51
N TRP A 28 13.56 -18.39 4.52
CA TRP A 28 13.99 -17.07 4.06
C TRP A 28 15.12 -16.48 4.91
N VAL A 29 15.01 -16.56 6.25
CA VAL A 29 16.06 -16.06 7.15
C VAL A 29 17.35 -16.83 6.94
N VAL A 30 17.31 -18.17 6.92
CA VAL A 30 18.50 -19.01 6.74
C VAL A 30 19.14 -18.76 5.38
N ALA A 31 18.34 -18.73 4.30
CA ALA A 31 18.85 -18.41 2.97
C ALA A 31 19.50 -17.02 2.91
N GLY A 32 18.88 -16.02 3.54
CA GLY A 32 19.44 -14.67 3.61
C GLY A 32 20.75 -14.60 4.39
N VAL A 33 20.84 -15.28 5.53
CA VAL A 33 22.08 -15.39 6.34
C VAL A 33 23.19 -16.07 5.54
N VAL A 34 22.89 -17.19 4.88
CA VAL A 34 23.87 -17.93 4.06
C VAL A 34 24.42 -17.05 2.94
N ILE A 35 23.55 -16.36 2.19
CA ILE A 35 23.97 -15.46 1.10
C ILE A 35 24.80 -14.28 1.66
N PHE A 36 24.40 -13.74 2.81
CA PHE A 36 25.13 -12.62 3.42
C PHE A 36 26.52 -13.04 3.91
N VAL A 37 26.65 -14.22 4.54
CA VAL A 37 27.92 -14.76 5.01
C VAL A 37 28.82 -15.17 3.84
N ASP A 38 28.28 -15.85 2.82
CA ASP A 38 29.03 -16.19 1.59
C ASP A 38 29.65 -14.96 0.92
N ALA A 39 28.93 -13.84 0.97
CA ALA A 39 29.40 -12.55 0.50
C ALA A 39 30.47 -11.93 1.40
N LEU A 40 30.35 -12.05 2.73
CA LEU A 40 31.35 -11.54 3.67
C LEU A 40 32.68 -12.28 3.57
N ASP A 41 32.63 -13.60 3.42
CA ASP A 41 33.81 -14.48 3.32
C ASP A 41 34.50 -14.37 1.95
N GLY A 42 33.93 -13.59 1.02
CA GLY A 42 34.49 -13.34 -0.31
C GLY A 42 34.43 -14.55 -1.26
N ALA A 43 33.79 -15.64 -0.86
CA ALA A 43 33.73 -16.87 -1.65
C ALA A 43 32.77 -16.75 -2.85
N LEU A 44 31.74 -15.89 -2.73
CA LEU A 44 30.85 -15.47 -3.82
C LEU A 44 30.30 -16.64 -4.66
N HIS A 45 29.90 -17.74 -4.01
CA HIS A 45 29.27 -18.87 -4.70
C HIS A 45 27.90 -18.51 -5.30
N PHE A 46 27.30 -17.41 -4.84
CA PHE A 46 26.05 -16.89 -5.40
C PHE A 46 26.22 -16.46 -6.87
N PRO A 47 25.43 -17.02 -7.82
CA PRO A 47 25.58 -16.74 -9.25
C PRO A 47 25.02 -15.37 -9.63
N ILE A 48 25.78 -14.31 -9.33
CA ILE A 48 25.46 -12.90 -9.61
C ILE A 48 25.01 -12.68 -11.06
N GLN A 49 25.66 -13.35 -12.02
CA GLN A 49 25.36 -13.15 -13.45
C GLN A 49 23.98 -13.68 -13.84
N ILE A 50 23.56 -14.83 -13.30
CA ILE A 50 22.23 -15.39 -13.56
C ILE A 50 21.17 -14.43 -12.99
N PHE A 51 21.41 -13.92 -11.78
CA PHE A 51 20.52 -12.96 -11.15
C PHE A 51 20.41 -11.65 -11.94
N ALA A 52 21.52 -11.14 -12.47
CA ALA A 52 21.54 -9.96 -13.33
C ALA A 52 20.71 -10.16 -14.62
N TRP A 53 20.81 -11.33 -15.25
CA TRP A 53 19.97 -11.68 -16.41
C TRP A 53 18.48 -11.72 -16.05
N LEU A 54 18.11 -12.33 -14.92
CA LEU A 54 16.73 -12.34 -14.45
C LEU A 54 16.18 -10.93 -14.21
N PHE A 55 16.98 -10.06 -13.58
CA PHE A 55 16.63 -8.65 -13.37
C PHE A 55 16.47 -7.91 -14.69
N LEU A 56 17.39 -8.11 -15.64
CA LEU A 56 17.30 -7.47 -16.96
C LEU A 56 16.01 -7.88 -17.69
N ILE A 57 15.69 -9.18 -17.71
CA ILE A 57 14.47 -9.70 -18.32
C ILE A 57 13.23 -9.12 -17.63
N GLU A 58 13.19 -9.09 -16.30
CA GLU A 58 12.06 -8.50 -15.55
C GLU A 58 11.90 -7.00 -15.85
N GLY A 59 13.01 -6.25 -15.87
CA GLY A 59 13.02 -4.82 -16.14
C GLY A 59 12.52 -4.50 -17.55
N LEU A 60 13.03 -5.21 -18.56
CA LEU A 60 12.60 -5.07 -19.95
C LEU A 60 11.13 -5.48 -20.14
N ALA A 61 10.69 -6.60 -19.53
CA ALA A 61 9.29 -7.01 -19.57
C ALA A 61 8.37 -5.97 -18.91
N THR A 62 8.80 -5.38 -17.80
CA THR A 62 8.05 -4.31 -17.12
C THR A 62 7.94 -3.07 -18.01
N LEU A 63 9.02 -2.68 -18.70
CA LEU A 63 9.01 -1.55 -19.64
C LEU A 63 8.12 -1.79 -20.86
N ALA A 64 8.18 -2.99 -21.44
CA ALA A 64 7.35 -3.38 -22.59
C ALA A 64 5.85 -3.26 -22.30
N VAL A 65 5.45 -3.54 -21.05
CA VAL A 65 4.04 -3.51 -20.61
C VAL A 65 3.68 -2.21 -19.89
N ALA A 66 4.64 -1.31 -19.62
CA ALA A 66 4.41 -0.08 -18.85
C ALA A 66 3.34 0.82 -19.50
N GLY A 67 3.27 0.85 -20.84
CA GLY A 67 2.27 1.59 -21.61
C GLY A 67 0.82 1.15 -21.38
N SER A 68 0.59 -0.07 -20.89
CA SER A 68 -0.75 -0.59 -20.57
C SER A 68 -1.29 -0.14 -19.20
N GLY A 69 -0.48 0.58 -18.40
CA GLY A 69 -0.90 1.09 -17.09
C GLY A 69 -1.86 2.28 -17.20
N VAL A 70 -2.81 2.38 -16.28
CA VAL A 70 -3.74 3.51 -16.19
C VAL A 70 -3.23 4.53 -15.16
N GLY A 71 -3.18 5.82 -15.54
CA GLY A 71 -2.81 6.92 -14.64
C GLY A 71 -1.41 6.76 -14.02
N GLY A 72 -1.28 6.99 -12.70
CA GLY A 72 -0.01 6.91 -11.97
C GLY A 72 0.67 5.54 -11.99
N GLN A 73 -0.07 4.46 -12.25
CA GLN A 73 0.52 3.12 -12.41
C GLN A 73 1.47 3.04 -13.61
N ARG A 74 1.22 3.83 -14.67
CA ARG A 74 2.08 3.89 -15.86
C ARG A 74 3.46 4.43 -15.50
N ILE A 75 3.50 5.56 -14.80
CA ILE A 75 4.75 6.21 -14.37
C ILE A 75 5.53 5.28 -13.44
N LEU A 76 4.86 4.70 -12.44
CA LEU A 76 5.51 3.77 -11.51
C LEU A 76 6.11 2.55 -12.20
N ARG A 77 5.44 2.00 -13.23
CA ARG A 77 5.98 0.89 -14.02
C ARG A 77 7.21 1.31 -14.84
N TYR A 78 7.20 2.48 -15.46
CA TYR A 78 8.38 2.99 -16.16
C TYR A 78 9.56 3.19 -15.21
N VAL A 79 9.34 3.86 -14.07
CA VAL A 79 10.39 4.10 -13.07
C VAL A 79 10.96 2.77 -12.57
N LYS A 80 10.09 1.81 -12.18
CA LYS A 80 10.53 0.48 -11.75
C LYS A 80 11.36 -0.20 -12.86
N GLY A 81 10.85 -0.23 -14.08
CA GLY A 81 11.50 -0.89 -15.20
C GLY A 81 12.89 -0.30 -15.50
N ILE A 82 13.00 1.03 -15.55
CA ILE A 82 14.27 1.73 -15.76
C ILE A 82 15.26 1.42 -14.64
N VAL A 83 14.83 1.55 -13.37
CA VAL A 83 15.69 1.30 -12.20
C VAL A 83 16.21 -0.15 -12.20
N VAL A 84 15.36 -1.12 -12.49
CA VAL A 84 15.75 -2.54 -12.54
C VAL A 84 16.72 -2.82 -13.70
N VAL A 85 16.48 -2.25 -14.89
CA VAL A 85 17.41 -2.39 -16.04
C VAL A 85 18.76 -1.75 -15.74
N VAL A 86 18.77 -0.54 -15.16
CA VAL A 86 20.01 0.15 -14.77
C VAL A 86 20.76 -0.66 -13.71
N ALA A 87 20.07 -1.18 -12.70
CA ALA A 87 20.69 -2.04 -11.69
C ALA A 87 21.33 -3.28 -12.33
N ALA A 88 20.61 -3.98 -13.22
CA ALA A 88 21.17 -5.14 -13.94
C ALA A 88 22.40 -4.75 -14.79
N GLY A 89 22.33 -3.61 -15.51
CA GLY A 89 23.46 -3.08 -16.28
C GLY A 89 24.69 -2.79 -15.42
N LEU A 90 24.51 -2.22 -14.23
CA LEU A 90 25.59 -1.98 -13.28
C LEU A 90 26.20 -3.27 -12.74
N VAL A 91 25.40 -4.32 -12.56
CA VAL A 91 25.93 -5.63 -12.18
C VAL A 91 26.78 -6.23 -13.30
N PHE A 92 26.36 -6.12 -14.57
CA PHE A 92 27.17 -6.57 -15.71
C PHE A 92 28.44 -5.72 -15.88
N ALA A 93 28.36 -4.42 -15.62
CA ALA A 93 29.50 -3.51 -15.61
C ALA A 93 30.38 -3.64 -14.35
N GLY A 94 30.30 -4.74 -13.60
CA GLY A 94 31.06 -4.98 -12.37
C GLY A 94 32.57 -4.76 -12.52
N HIS A 95 33.13 -5.13 -13.68
CA HIS A 95 34.55 -4.93 -14.02
C HIS A 95 34.93 -3.46 -14.31
N HIS A 96 33.93 -2.58 -14.50
CA HIS A 96 34.06 -1.15 -14.81
C HIS A 96 33.42 -0.29 -13.71
N HIS A 97 33.73 -0.56 -12.45
CA HIS A 97 33.21 0.15 -11.27
C HIS A 97 31.70 0.01 -11.00
N GLY A 98 31.00 -0.90 -11.69
CA GLY A 98 29.56 -1.12 -11.48
C GLY A 98 29.20 -1.50 -10.05
N HIS A 99 30.00 -2.36 -9.40
CA HIS A 99 29.82 -2.73 -8.00
C HIS A 99 29.99 -1.56 -7.03
N PHE A 100 30.99 -0.71 -7.28
CA PHE A 100 31.22 0.50 -6.50
C PHE A 100 30.02 1.44 -6.61
N LEU A 101 29.57 1.75 -7.82
CA LEU A 101 28.45 2.66 -8.03
C LEU A 101 27.17 2.12 -7.38
N LEU A 102 26.93 0.82 -7.50
CA LEU A 102 25.78 0.17 -6.88
C LEU A 102 25.83 0.28 -5.35
N SER A 103 27.01 0.13 -4.76
CA SER A 103 27.21 0.31 -3.32
C SER A 103 26.94 1.75 -2.88
N MET A 104 27.42 2.74 -3.65
CA MET A 104 27.15 4.15 -3.37
C MET A 104 25.65 4.48 -3.46
N ILE A 105 24.94 3.92 -4.44
CA ILE A 105 23.50 4.10 -4.59
C ILE A 105 22.76 3.50 -3.39
N PHE A 106 23.01 2.24 -3.04
CA PHE A 106 22.35 1.60 -1.89
C PHE A 106 22.69 2.27 -0.57
N GLY A 107 23.97 2.60 -0.34
CA GLY A 107 24.41 3.34 0.85
C GLY A 107 23.69 4.67 0.98
N THR A 108 23.55 5.43 -0.11
CA THR A 108 22.83 6.71 -0.10
C THR A 108 21.34 6.53 0.16
N LEU A 109 20.71 5.50 -0.40
CA LEU A 109 19.30 5.20 -0.14
C LEU A 109 19.06 4.85 1.33
N PHE A 110 19.90 4.01 1.93
CA PHE A 110 19.84 3.68 3.36
C PHE A 110 20.10 4.90 4.24
N LEU A 111 21.05 5.77 3.87
CA LEU A 111 21.35 6.99 4.62
C LEU A 111 20.16 7.94 4.61
N VAL A 112 19.59 8.21 3.44
CA VAL A 112 18.45 9.12 3.30
C VAL A 112 17.23 8.57 4.03
N ASP A 113 16.90 7.28 3.88
CA ASP A 113 15.76 6.67 4.60
C ASP A 113 15.98 6.72 6.12
N GLY A 114 17.17 6.35 6.59
CA GLY A 114 17.52 6.38 8.01
C GLY A 114 17.46 7.78 8.63
N LEU A 115 17.98 8.80 7.93
CA LEU A 115 17.89 10.20 8.37
C LEU A 115 16.45 10.71 8.39
N LEU A 116 15.67 10.43 7.34
CA LEU A 116 14.25 10.80 7.29
C LEU A 116 13.45 10.12 8.40
N GLN A 117 13.72 8.83 8.67
CA GLN A 117 13.05 8.08 9.72
C GLN A 117 13.42 8.60 11.12
N CYS A 118 14.69 8.90 11.38
CA CYS A 118 15.16 9.48 12.63
C CYS A 118 14.56 10.87 12.88
N THR A 119 14.59 11.75 11.88
CA THR A 119 14.02 13.11 11.98
C THR A 119 12.51 13.07 12.20
N ALA A 120 11.77 12.27 11.44
CA ALA A 120 10.32 12.11 11.63
C ALA A 120 9.98 11.56 13.02
N ALA A 121 10.68 10.53 13.48
CA ALA A 121 10.46 9.95 14.81
C ALA A 121 10.74 10.97 15.93
N TRP A 122 11.83 11.74 15.80
CA TRP A 122 12.21 12.77 16.77
C TRP A 122 11.21 13.93 16.84
N MET A 123 10.72 14.40 15.69
CA MET A 123 9.79 15.51 15.60
C MET A 123 8.39 15.15 16.09
N VAL A 124 7.85 14.01 15.64
CA VAL A 124 6.43 13.66 15.85
C VAL A 124 6.18 12.99 17.19
N ARG A 125 7.16 12.23 17.71
CA ARG A 125 7.09 11.55 19.03
C ARG A 125 5.87 10.64 19.25
N TYR A 126 5.39 9.96 18.21
CA TYR A 126 4.31 8.96 18.34
C TYR A 126 4.69 7.78 19.25
N ARG A 127 3.71 6.99 19.72
CA ARG A 127 3.84 5.97 20.79
C ARG A 127 5.07 5.02 20.76
N ARG A 128 5.68 4.75 19.60
CA ARG A 128 6.87 3.87 19.46
C ARG A 128 8.02 4.54 18.71
N TRP A 129 8.12 5.87 18.83
CA TRP A 129 9.12 6.67 18.13
C TRP A 129 10.55 6.22 18.43
N ASN A 130 10.84 5.80 19.67
CA ASN A 130 12.15 5.29 20.08
C ASN A 130 12.57 4.03 19.30
N VAL A 131 11.64 3.10 19.05
CA VAL A 131 11.92 1.89 18.26
C VAL A 131 12.17 2.23 16.80
N ALA A 132 11.40 3.16 16.24
CA ALA A 132 11.60 3.59 14.86
C ALA A 132 12.89 4.39 14.67
N PHE A 133 13.25 5.21 15.66
CA PHE A 133 14.53 5.91 15.70
C PHE A 133 15.69 4.91 15.73
N ALA A 134 15.62 3.89 16.59
CA ALA A 134 16.63 2.82 16.63
C ALA A 134 16.77 2.10 15.27
N TRP A 135 15.66 1.83 14.57
CA TRP A 135 15.72 1.28 13.20
C TRP A 135 16.35 2.24 12.19
N GLY A 136 16.07 3.55 12.30
CA GLY A 136 16.73 4.55 11.45
C GLY A 136 18.24 4.62 11.71
N VAL A 137 18.68 4.44 12.95
CA VAL A 137 20.11 4.30 13.29
C VAL A 137 20.71 3.05 12.66
N VAL A 138 20.00 1.91 12.67
CA VAL A 138 20.45 0.68 11.98
C VAL A 138 20.61 0.90 10.48
N GLU A 139 19.67 1.61 9.83
CA GLU A 139 19.78 1.98 8.41
C GLU A 139 20.99 2.88 8.14
N ILE A 140 21.30 3.83 9.01
CA ILE A 140 22.52 4.66 8.92
C ILE A 140 23.78 3.81 9.07
N LEU A 141 23.81 2.86 10.00
CA LEU A 141 24.94 1.94 10.16
C LEU A 141 25.13 1.04 8.92
N LEU A 142 24.05 0.56 8.32
CA LEU A 142 24.09 -0.16 7.05
C LEU A 142 24.64 0.74 5.92
N ALA A 143 24.23 2.01 5.86
CA ALA A 143 24.76 2.95 4.89
C ALA A 143 26.28 3.12 5.01
N ILE A 144 26.79 3.27 6.24
CA ILE A 144 28.24 3.33 6.51
C ILE A 144 28.93 2.06 6.02
N PHE A 145 28.36 0.89 6.28
CA PHE A 145 28.88 -0.38 5.78
C PHE A 145 28.96 -0.41 4.24
N PHE A 146 27.94 0.06 3.52
CA PHE A 146 27.96 0.12 2.05
C PHE A 146 28.93 1.18 1.49
N TYR A 147 29.25 2.23 2.24
CA TYR A 147 30.27 3.20 1.81
C TYR A 147 31.70 2.71 2.00
N GLN A 148 31.91 1.70 2.84
CA GLN A 148 33.23 1.14 3.06
C GLN A 148 33.56 0.08 2.00
N PRO A 149 34.81 0.02 1.52
CA PRO A 149 35.24 -1.03 0.61
C PRO A 149 35.35 -2.39 1.31
N TYR A 150 35.45 -2.41 2.65
CA TYR A 150 35.57 -3.63 3.42
C TYR A 150 34.24 -4.42 3.47
N PRO A 151 34.24 -5.76 3.42
CA PRO A 151 35.40 -6.66 3.29
C PRO A 151 35.77 -7.02 1.84
N THR A 152 34.87 -6.83 0.87
CA THR A 152 34.99 -7.42 -0.48
C THR A 152 35.29 -6.43 -1.61
N HIS A 153 35.76 -5.22 -1.32
CA HIS A 153 35.91 -4.13 -2.29
C HIS A 153 34.66 -3.94 -3.17
N TYR A 154 33.49 -3.88 -2.51
CA TYR A 154 32.15 -3.70 -3.12
C TYR A 154 31.58 -4.85 -3.96
N VAL A 155 32.33 -5.91 -4.25
CA VAL A 155 31.83 -7.04 -5.07
C VAL A 155 30.62 -7.72 -4.42
N GLY A 156 30.61 -7.85 -3.08
CA GLY A 156 29.52 -8.43 -2.30
C GLY A 156 28.23 -7.58 -2.22
N THR A 157 28.18 -6.36 -2.78
CA THR A 157 27.04 -5.43 -2.64
C THR A 157 25.70 -6.06 -2.96
N VAL A 158 25.59 -6.74 -4.12
CA VAL A 158 24.33 -7.37 -4.55
C VAL A 158 23.92 -8.50 -3.61
N PRO A 159 24.80 -9.48 -3.31
CA PRO A 159 24.55 -10.49 -2.28
C PRO A 159 24.17 -9.91 -0.91
N TYR A 160 24.83 -8.84 -0.43
CA TYR A 160 24.48 -8.21 0.85
C TYR A 160 23.05 -7.69 0.83
N CYS A 161 22.67 -6.93 -0.20
CA CYS A 161 21.30 -6.43 -0.35
C CYS A 161 20.27 -7.56 -0.43
N LEU A 162 20.58 -8.61 -1.19
CA LEU A 162 19.69 -9.78 -1.32
C LEU A 162 19.57 -10.54 0.01
N GLY A 163 20.69 -10.77 0.70
CA GLY A 163 20.73 -11.41 2.01
C GLY A 163 19.89 -10.65 3.02
N LEU A 164 20.08 -9.34 3.12
CA LEU A 164 19.29 -8.45 3.97
C LEU A 164 17.80 -8.49 3.61
N LEU A 165 17.44 -8.43 2.31
CA LEU A 165 16.05 -8.52 1.86
C LEU A 165 15.39 -9.83 2.30
N LEU A 166 16.08 -10.96 2.15
CA LEU A 166 15.60 -12.28 2.55
C LEU A 166 15.49 -12.39 4.07
N MET A 167 16.50 -11.91 4.81
CA MET A 167 16.49 -11.89 6.28
C MET A 167 15.34 -11.04 6.82
N PHE A 168 15.19 -9.79 6.39
CA PHE A 168 14.11 -8.91 6.83
C PHE A 168 12.74 -9.44 6.41
N GLY A 169 12.60 -9.93 5.17
CA GLY A 169 11.38 -10.58 4.69
C GLY A 169 10.99 -11.78 5.55
N GLY A 170 11.94 -12.66 5.86
CA GLY A 170 11.74 -13.82 6.72
C GLY A 170 11.38 -13.45 8.15
N MET A 171 12.08 -12.48 8.75
CA MET A 171 11.76 -11.96 10.08
C MET A 171 10.36 -11.33 10.13
N HIS A 172 9.93 -10.62 9.09
CA HIS A 172 8.57 -10.12 8.99
C HIS A 172 7.54 -11.25 8.94
N MET A 173 7.80 -12.31 8.17
CA MET A 173 6.93 -13.50 8.11
C MET A 173 6.86 -14.25 9.44
N LEU A 174 7.99 -14.41 10.13
CA LEU A 174 8.03 -14.99 11.48
C LEU A 174 7.27 -14.14 12.48
N SER A 175 7.43 -12.81 12.41
CA SER A 175 6.67 -11.87 13.26
C SER A 175 5.17 -11.94 13.00
N LEU A 176 4.77 -12.11 11.73
CA LEU A 176 3.39 -12.32 11.31
C LEU A 176 2.86 -13.62 11.92
N ALA A 177 3.55 -14.74 11.71
CA ALA A 177 3.15 -16.05 12.23
C ALA A 177 3.05 -16.06 13.77
N ALA A 178 4.01 -15.46 14.46
CA ALA A 178 4.02 -15.36 15.92
C ALA A 178 2.89 -14.46 16.44
N ARG A 179 2.54 -13.39 15.72
CA ARG A 179 1.37 -12.55 16.03
C ARG A 179 0.08 -13.33 15.83
N VAL A 180 -0.09 -14.02 14.71
CA VAL A 180 -1.29 -14.85 14.44
C VAL A 180 -1.51 -15.89 15.53
N ARG A 181 -0.44 -16.54 16.01
CA ARG A 181 -0.53 -17.54 17.08
C ARG A 181 -1.02 -16.97 18.41
N ARG A 182 -0.69 -15.69 18.69
CA ARG A 182 -1.05 -15.00 19.95
C ARG A 182 -2.29 -14.13 19.83
N LEU A 183 -2.71 -13.75 18.61
CA LEU A 183 -3.84 -12.89 18.37
C LEU A 183 -5.14 -13.70 18.48
N THR A 184 -5.91 -13.37 19.52
CA THR A 184 -7.30 -13.75 19.67
C THR A 184 -8.26 -12.76 19.02
N ARG A 185 -7.82 -11.53 18.66
CA ARG A 185 -8.67 -10.45 18.16
C ARG A 185 -8.05 -9.63 17.03
N ASN A 186 -8.89 -9.01 16.21
CA ASN A 186 -8.49 -8.16 15.08
C ASN A 186 -7.65 -6.95 15.52
N PRO A 187 -6.47 -6.70 14.91
CA PRO A 187 -5.58 -5.59 15.28
C PRO A 187 -6.17 -4.18 15.04
N ALA A 188 -7.23 -4.03 14.24
CA ALA A 188 -7.91 -2.75 14.04
C ALA A 188 -8.54 -2.22 15.34
N PHE A 189 -9.01 -3.09 16.23
CA PHE A 189 -9.58 -2.71 17.52
C PHE A 189 -8.52 -2.34 18.58
N ALA A 190 -7.23 -2.47 18.29
CA ALA A 190 -6.16 -2.13 19.23
C ALA A 190 -6.07 -0.62 19.56
N THR A 191 -6.78 0.22 18.80
CA THR A 191 -6.92 1.66 19.06
C THR A 191 -8.21 2.00 19.82
N SER A 192 -9.06 1.02 20.11
CA SER A 192 -10.32 1.25 20.81
C SER A 192 -10.11 1.29 22.33
N PRO A 193 -10.78 2.20 23.07
CA PRO A 193 -10.69 2.28 24.53
C PRO A 193 -11.17 1.01 25.25
N ALA A 194 -12.18 0.33 24.69
CA ALA A 194 -12.80 -0.87 25.26
C ALA A 194 -12.70 -2.07 24.28
N PRO A 195 -11.51 -2.69 24.12
CA PRO A 195 -11.29 -3.77 23.17
C PRO A 195 -12.01 -5.09 23.52
N ALA A 196 -12.75 -5.13 24.64
CA ALA A 196 -13.53 -6.27 25.11
C ALA A 196 -14.93 -6.36 24.49
N LEU A 197 -15.48 -5.27 23.96
CA LEU A 197 -16.79 -5.22 23.29
C LEU A 197 -16.74 -5.64 21.81
N ALA A 198 -15.60 -6.13 21.33
CA ALA A 198 -15.43 -6.53 19.95
C ALA A 198 -16.19 -7.83 19.65
N PRO A 199 -16.90 -7.96 18.52
CA PRO A 199 -17.56 -9.20 18.14
C PRO A 199 -16.52 -10.31 18.10
N ASP A 200 -16.81 -11.40 18.81
CA ASP A 200 -15.97 -12.59 18.77
C ASP A 200 -15.90 -13.12 17.34
N LEU A 201 -14.82 -13.85 17.05
CA LEU A 201 -14.50 -14.44 15.75
C LEU A 201 -15.61 -15.36 15.18
N ASP A 202 -16.62 -15.69 15.99
CA ASP A 202 -17.57 -16.78 15.80
C ASP A 202 -18.94 -16.39 15.22
N ASP A 203 -19.25 -15.10 15.01
CA ASP A 203 -20.44 -14.71 14.23
C ASP A 203 -20.17 -14.80 12.72
N ALA A 204 -19.85 -16.02 12.28
CA ALA A 204 -19.83 -16.41 10.87
C ALA A 204 -21.25 -16.57 10.28
N ARG A 205 -22.30 -16.48 11.11
CA ARG A 205 -23.67 -16.83 10.72
C ARG A 205 -24.42 -15.75 9.94
N ASP A 206 -24.08 -14.48 10.11
CA ASP A 206 -24.74 -13.34 9.42
C ASP A 206 -23.83 -12.57 8.46
N ARG A 207 -22.71 -13.18 8.02
CA ARG A 207 -21.80 -12.50 7.09
C ARG A 207 -22.44 -12.39 5.70
N PRO A 208 -22.37 -11.22 5.03
CA PRO A 208 -22.83 -11.11 3.65
C PRO A 208 -22.02 -12.06 2.77
N HIS A 209 -22.69 -13.12 2.30
CA HIS A 209 -22.13 -14.06 1.36
C HIS A 209 -22.23 -13.46 -0.04
N PHE A 210 -21.13 -12.90 -0.53
CA PHE A 210 -21.07 -12.41 -1.90
C PHE A 210 -21.09 -13.57 -2.88
N ALA A 211 -22.10 -13.61 -3.76
CA ALA A 211 -22.20 -14.58 -4.85
C ALA A 211 -21.09 -14.40 -5.91
N GLN A 212 -20.52 -13.20 -5.99
CA GLN A 212 -19.43 -12.84 -6.90
C GLN A 212 -18.19 -12.46 -6.08
N SER A 213 -17.01 -12.91 -6.52
CA SER A 213 -15.74 -12.59 -5.86
C SER A 213 -14.96 -11.47 -6.54
N GLU A 214 -15.47 -10.93 -7.64
CA GLU A 214 -14.83 -9.86 -8.42
C GLU A 214 -15.89 -8.93 -9.02
N TRP A 215 -15.57 -7.63 -9.14
CA TRP A 215 -16.48 -6.60 -9.66
C TRP A 215 -15.85 -5.81 -10.80
N ASP A 216 -16.69 -5.30 -11.71
CA ASP A 216 -16.27 -4.36 -12.76
C ASP A 216 -16.63 -2.93 -12.33
N GLY A 217 -15.63 -2.17 -11.90
CA GLY A 217 -15.79 -0.78 -11.49
C GLY A 217 -16.30 -0.55 -10.05
N PRO A 218 -16.39 0.74 -9.64
CA PRO A 218 -16.84 1.14 -8.30
C PRO A 218 -18.36 0.94 -8.10
N PRO A 219 -18.86 0.99 -6.84
CA PRO A 219 -20.30 0.99 -6.52
C PRO A 219 -21.08 2.15 -7.11
N ALA A 220 -22.23 1.86 -7.73
CA ALA A 220 -23.16 2.87 -8.25
C ALA A 220 -23.92 3.55 -7.11
N ASP A 221 -24.23 4.86 -7.18
CA ASP A 221 -24.70 5.67 -6.04
C ASP A 221 -25.85 5.06 -5.19
N GLY A 222 -26.79 4.33 -5.78
CA GLY A 222 -27.88 3.65 -5.05
C GLY A 222 -27.54 2.26 -4.48
N GLU A 223 -26.34 1.75 -4.73
CA GLU A 223 -25.87 0.45 -4.24
C GLU A 223 -25.52 0.51 -2.75
N HIS A 224 -25.82 -0.56 -2.01
CA HIS A 224 -25.49 -0.69 -0.59
C HIS A 224 -23.98 -0.84 -0.38
N ALA A 225 -23.31 0.27 -0.08
CA ALA A 225 -21.86 0.34 0.03
C ALA A 225 -21.40 1.36 1.09
N LEU A 226 -20.34 1.00 1.81
CA LEU A 226 -19.63 1.90 2.71
C LEU A 226 -19.04 3.06 1.92
N THR A 227 -19.26 4.29 2.36
CA THR A 227 -18.81 5.49 1.66
C THR A 227 -17.83 6.28 2.53
N VAL A 228 -16.64 6.54 1.98
CA VAL A 228 -15.66 7.46 2.55
C VAL A 228 -15.78 8.79 1.82
N HIS A 229 -16.17 9.83 2.55
CA HIS A 229 -16.29 11.20 2.08
C HIS A 229 -14.97 11.92 2.33
N VAL A 230 -14.41 12.55 1.30
CA VAL A 230 -13.21 13.35 1.43
C VAL A 230 -13.44 14.73 0.85
N TRP A 231 -13.10 15.73 1.65
CA TRP A 231 -12.96 17.12 1.26
C TRP A 231 -11.49 17.39 1.01
N THR A 232 -11.10 17.48 -0.26
CA THR A 232 -9.71 17.77 -0.62
C THR A 232 -9.37 19.23 -0.29
N PRO A 233 -8.13 19.51 0.15
CA PRO A 233 -7.68 20.88 0.41
C PRO A 233 -7.93 21.85 -0.76
N THR A 234 -7.63 21.39 -1.98
CA THR A 234 -7.79 22.20 -3.20
C THR A 234 -9.25 22.38 -3.63
N GLY A 235 -10.12 21.41 -3.36
CA GLY A 235 -11.52 21.46 -3.74
C GLY A 235 -12.41 22.19 -2.74
N THR A 236 -11.88 22.52 -1.56
CA THR A 236 -12.59 23.25 -0.49
C THR A 236 -12.04 24.65 -0.23
N SER A 237 -10.95 25.03 -0.89
CA SER A 237 -10.44 26.40 -0.85
C SER A 237 -11.44 27.36 -1.50
N LYS A 238 -11.76 28.47 -0.83
CA LYS A 238 -12.63 29.54 -1.37
C LYS A 238 -11.93 30.38 -2.45
N ALA A 239 -10.60 30.35 -2.51
CA ALA A 239 -9.76 31.05 -3.47
C ALA A 239 -8.84 30.07 -4.24
N GLU A 240 -8.30 30.49 -5.39
CA GLU A 240 -7.40 29.65 -6.18
C GLU A 240 -6.17 29.28 -5.34
N ALA A 241 -5.94 27.98 -5.15
CA ALA A 241 -4.82 27.48 -4.35
C ALA A 241 -3.50 27.65 -5.11
N GLN A 242 -2.46 28.11 -4.40
CA GLN A 242 -1.13 28.23 -4.99
C GLN A 242 -0.57 26.83 -5.25
N ARG A 243 -0.09 26.56 -6.47
CA ARG A 243 0.22 25.19 -6.93
C ARG A 243 1.56 24.67 -6.38
N TYR A 244 1.54 24.02 -5.22
CA TYR A 244 2.59 23.14 -4.73
C TYR A 244 2.14 21.66 -4.85
N PRO A 245 2.40 20.99 -5.99
CA PRO A 245 1.73 19.73 -6.37
C PRO A 245 1.89 18.55 -5.38
N VAL A 246 2.90 18.59 -4.51
CA VAL A 246 3.11 17.58 -3.45
C VAL A 246 2.61 18.06 -2.08
N ILE A 247 2.65 19.35 -1.79
CA ILE A 247 2.25 19.91 -0.48
C ILE A 247 0.72 20.09 -0.44
N ASP A 248 0.14 20.68 -1.49
CA ASP A 248 -1.31 20.95 -1.63
C ASP A 248 -2.16 19.70 -1.49
N ARG A 249 -1.61 18.56 -1.94
CA ARG A 249 -2.32 17.28 -1.97
C ARG A 249 -2.26 16.53 -0.64
N TYR A 250 -1.15 16.63 0.11
CA TYR A 250 -0.87 15.72 1.22
C TYR A 250 -0.76 16.36 2.59
N ILE A 251 -0.57 17.69 2.68
CA ILE A 251 -0.34 18.40 3.94
C ILE A 251 -1.44 19.43 4.17
N ALA A 252 -1.53 20.44 3.31
CA ALA A 252 -2.57 21.46 3.29
C ALA A 252 -2.46 22.25 1.98
N ALA A 253 -3.57 22.81 1.51
CA ALA A 253 -3.55 23.82 0.44
C ALA A 253 -3.55 25.20 1.09
N VAL A 254 -2.64 26.06 0.65
CA VAL A 254 -2.61 27.47 1.04
C VAL A 254 -3.21 28.26 -0.10
N ASP A 255 -4.26 29.04 0.19
CA ASP A 255 -4.84 29.92 -0.81
C ASP A 255 -3.93 31.13 -1.09
N VAL A 256 -4.21 31.89 -2.16
CA VAL A 256 -3.47 33.14 -2.50
C VAL A 256 -3.48 34.19 -1.39
N ASN A 257 -4.35 34.06 -0.39
CA ASN A 257 -4.46 34.95 0.77
C ASN A 257 -3.75 34.40 2.01
N GLY A 258 -3.07 33.25 1.91
CA GLY A 258 -2.35 32.62 3.03
C GLY A 258 -3.22 31.76 3.96
N VAL A 259 -4.50 31.52 3.63
CA VAL A 259 -5.41 30.69 4.45
C VAL A 259 -5.13 29.20 4.19
N ILE A 260 -4.87 28.47 5.28
CA ILE A 260 -4.53 27.04 5.24
C ILE A 260 -5.81 26.19 5.25
N SER A 261 -6.18 25.62 4.11
CA SER A 261 -7.20 24.58 4.02
C SER A 261 -6.57 23.20 4.22
N THR A 262 -6.95 22.51 5.29
CA THR A 262 -6.43 21.17 5.62
C THR A 262 -7.27 20.03 5.05
N GLY A 263 -8.42 20.34 4.43
CA GLY A 263 -9.43 19.37 4.03
C GLY A 263 -10.08 18.65 5.22
N HIS A 264 -10.89 17.63 4.93
CA HIS A 264 -11.55 16.79 5.94
C HIS A 264 -11.89 15.39 5.40
N ALA A 265 -12.15 14.44 6.29
CA ALA A 265 -12.58 13.10 5.92
C ALA A 265 -13.66 12.59 6.88
N ALA A 266 -14.70 11.97 6.32
CA ALA A 266 -15.77 11.31 7.04
C ALA A 266 -16.06 9.91 6.44
N LEU A 267 -16.73 9.06 7.20
CA LEU A 267 -17.14 7.73 6.78
C LEU A 267 -18.62 7.51 7.11
N GLU A 268 -19.38 7.02 6.14
CA GLU A 268 -20.81 6.79 6.21
C GLU A 268 -21.12 5.34 5.80
N SER A 269 -21.99 4.67 6.56
CA SER A 269 -22.54 3.36 6.23
C SER A 269 -24.06 3.43 6.06
N PRO A 270 -24.64 2.65 5.14
CA PRO A 270 -26.09 2.48 5.01
C PRO A 270 -26.82 2.06 6.30
N GLU A 271 -26.13 1.39 7.23
CA GLU A 271 -26.67 0.95 8.52
C GLU A 271 -26.83 2.09 9.54
N GLY A 272 -26.48 3.33 9.18
CA GLY A 272 -26.67 4.51 10.02
C GLY A 272 -25.43 4.92 10.82
N VAL A 273 -24.28 4.26 10.65
CA VAL A 273 -23.02 4.73 11.23
C VAL A 273 -22.47 5.88 10.40
N TYR A 274 -22.32 7.06 11.02
CA TYR A 274 -21.60 8.21 10.49
C TYR A 274 -20.45 8.60 11.42
N ILE A 275 -19.25 8.73 10.86
CA ILE A 275 -18.01 9.01 11.60
C ILE A 275 -17.33 10.21 10.98
N SER A 276 -17.35 11.32 11.72
CA SER A 276 -16.71 12.57 11.33
C SER A 276 -16.32 13.33 12.59
N LEU A 277 -15.02 13.52 12.81
CA LEU A 277 -14.46 14.07 14.05
C LEU A 277 -13.86 15.45 13.82
N TYR A 278 -14.36 16.45 14.51
CA TYR A 278 -13.88 17.83 14.52
C TYR A 278 -13.20 18.18 15.85
N PRO A 279 -12.30 19.16 15.88
CA PRO A 279 -11.91 19.79 17.14
C PRO A 279 -13.12 20.58 17.68
N GLY A 280 -13.41 20.41 18.97
CA GLY A 280 -14.49 21.14 19.67
C GLY A 280 -14.08 22.56 20.12
N VAL A 281 -12.80 22.91 19.98
CA VAL A 281 -12.24 24.24 20.21
C VAL A 281 -11.35 24.63 19.03
N GLU A 282 -11.26 25.92 18.75
CA GLU A 282 -10.37 26.40 17.70
C GLU A 282 -8.91 26.20 18.11
N ILE A 283 -8.14 25.58 17.22
CA ILE A 283 -6.71 25.33 17.43
C ILE A 283 -5.97 26.46 16.72
N ASP A 284 -5.25 27.29 17.47
CA ASP A 284 -4.38 28.33 16.91
C ASP A 284 -3.32 27.67 16.00
N ARG A 285 -3.15 28.20 14.79
CA ARG A 285 -2.24 27.67 13.77
C ARG A 285 -1.08 28.62 13.49
N SER A 286 -0.73 29.46 14.46
CA SER A 286 0.41 30.36 14.34
C SER A 286 1.70 29.58 13.97
N PRO A 287 2.54 30.09 13.04
CA PRO A 287 3.74 29.38 12.57
C PRO A 287 4.72 29.00 13.69
N ASP A 288 4.79 29.80 14.75
CA ASP A 288 5.71 29.60 15.88
C ASP A 288 5.29 28.42 16.77
N GLU A 289 4.00 28.10 16.85
CA GLU A 289 3.49 26.94 17.62
C GLU A 289 3.28 25.68 16.75
N PHE A 290 3.38 25.80 15.43
CA PHE A 290 3.06 24.72 14.49
C PHE A 290 3.85 23.43 14.76
N THR A 291 5.15 23.51 15.03
CA THR A 291 5.97 22.33 15.36
C THR A 291 5.63 21.72 16.72
N ARG A 292 5.12 22.51 17.67
CA ARG A 292 4.65 22.02 18.97
C ARG A 292 3.34 21.24 18.78
N ILE A 293 2.39 21.80 18.04
CA ILE A 293 1.06 21.21 17.80
C ILE A 293 1.16 19.90 17.02
N LEU A 294 2.16 19.75 16.14
CA LEU A 294 2.40 18.51 15.40
C LEU A 294 2.88 17.33 16.28
N ARG A 295 3.26 17.55 17.53
CA ARG A 295 3.65 16.44 18.43
C ARG A 295 2.43 15.61 18.81
N ALA A 296 2.58 14.29 18.72
CA ALA A 296 1.57 13.31 19.17
C ALA A 296 1.60 13.12 20.70
N THR A 297 1.70 14.21 21.46
CA THR A 297 1.77 14.24 22.92
C THR A 297 0.44 14.67 23.52
N ARG A 298 0.15 14.22 24.76
CA ARG A 298 -1.09 14.53 25.48
C ARG A 298 -1.31 16.03 25.72
N GLU A 299 -0.24 16.82 25.72
CA GLU A 299 -0.30 18.28 25.85
C GLU A 299 -1.07 18.96 24.71
N ASN A 300 -1.21 18.30 23.56
CA ASN A 300 -1.93 18.81 22.39
C ASN A 300 -3.33 18.19 22.25
N ASP A 301 -3.81 17.49 23.28
CA ASP A 301 -5.15 16.91 23.29
C ASP A 301 -6.18 17.99 23.63
N VAL A 302 -7.19 18.12 22.78
CA VAL A 302 -8.32 19.04 22.95
C VAL A 302 -9.64 18.28 22.91
N PRO A 303 -10.75 18.83 23.42
CA PRO A 303 -12.07 18.23 23.23
C PRO A 303 -12.41 18.12 21.73
N GLY A 304 -13.00 17.01 21.34
CA GLY A 304 -13.47 16.72 20.00
C GLY A 304 -14.99 16.60 19.94
N LEU A 305 -15.55 16.84 18.76
CA LEU A 305 -16.97 16.77 18.48
C LEU A 305 -17.22 15.86 17.28
N PHE A 306 -18.10 14.88 17.43
CA PHE A 306 -18.56 14.05 16.33
C PHE A 306 -19.79 14.65 15.67
N GLN A 307 -19.79 14.73 14.35
CA GLN A 307 -20.96 15.20 13.59
C GLN A 307 -22.06 14.12 13.55
N PRO A 308 -23.34 14.52 13.49
CA PRO A 308 -24.46 13.59 13.58
C PRO A 308 -24.65 12.76 12.30
N ASP A 309 -24.64 13.42 11.13
CA ASP A 309 -24.88 12.81 9.83
C ASP A 309 -24.30 13.65 8.69
N TYR A 310 -24.19 13.04 7.50
CA TYR A 310 -23.65 13.69 6.31
C TYR A 310 -24.52 14.86 5.81
N ALA A 311 -25.84 14.77 5.93
CA ALA A 311 -26.74 15.81 5.44
C ALA A 311 -26.55 17.12 6.23
N THR A 312 -26.40 17.02 7.54
CA THR A 312 -26.13 18.12 8.45
C THR A 312 -24.75 18.73 8.17
N GLU A 313 -23.71 17.90 8.08
CA GLU A 313 -22.33 18.37 7.85
C GLU A 313 -22.17 19.03 6.47
N SER A 314 -22.70 18.40 5.42
CA SER A 314 -22.61 18.93 4.05
C SER A 314 -23.41 20.21 3.84
N THR A 315 -24.52 20.38 4.58
CA THR A 315 -25.31 21.62 4.57
C THR A 315 -24.60 22.74 5.34
N ALA A 316 -23.98 22.42 6.47
CA ALA A 316 -23.26 23.40 7.29
C ALA A 316 -21.98 23.91 6.62
N TRP A 317 -21.33 23.09 5.79
CA TRP A 317 -20.08 23.45 5.12
C TRP A 317 -20.15 23.36 3.59
N CYS A 318 -20.03 22.16 3.03
CA CYS A 318 -20.24 21.88 1.61
C CYS A 318 -20.31 20.36 1.35
N PRO A 319 -20.87 19.92 0.22
CA PRO A 319 -20.79 18.52 -0.19
C PRO A 319 -19.35 18.02 -0.34
N SER A 320 -19.11 16.74 -0.04
CA SER A 320 -17.78 16.13 -0.18
C SER A 320 -17.29 16.16 -1.62
N THR A 321 -16.02 16.51 -1.85
CA THR A 321 -15.45 16.63 -3.19
C THR A 321 -15.16 15.29 -3.85
N VAL A 322 -14.82 14.26 -3.06
CA VAL A 322 -14.59 12.90 -3.55
C VAL A 322 -15.26 11.89 -2.64
N ARG A 323 -15.93 10.91 -3.23
CA ARG A 323 -16.49 9.75 -2.53
C ARG A 323 -15.76 8.48 -2.97
N VAL A 324 -15.33 7.65 -2.02
CA VAL A 324 -14.80 6.31 -2.28
C VAL A 324 -15.76 5.30 -1.67
N ARG A 325 -16.29 4.40 -2.50
CA ARG A 325 -17.35 3.46 -2.11
C ARG A 325 -16.87 2.02 -2.15
N ILE A 326 -17.24 1.21 -1.17
CA ILE A 326 -16.76 -0.16 -0.97
C ILE A 326 -17.92 -1.10 -0.63
N ARG A 327 -18.07 -2.20 -1.38
CA ARG A 327 -19.14 -3.20 -1.18
C ARG A 327 -18.79 -4.17 -0.06
N ASN A 328 -17.55 -4.69 -0.08
CA ASN A 328 -17.12 -5.76 0.82
C ASN A 328 -16.62 -5.26 2.18
N TYR A 329 -17.54 -4.70 2.97
CA TYR A 329 -17.29 -4.34 4.36
C TYR A 329 -18.17 -5.15 5.31
N ASP A 330 -17.85 -5.09 6.60
CA ASP A 330 -18.57 -5.76 7.68
C ASP A 330 -19.23 -4.72 8.59
N PRO A 331 -20.57 -4.55 8.52
CA PRO A 331 -21.26 -3.54 9.29
C PRO A 331 -21.22 -3.82 10.80
N SER A 332 -21.24 -5.08 11.22
CA SER A 332 -21.18 -5.45 12.63
C SER A 332 -19.85 -5.04 13.27
N LYS A 333 -18.74 -5.21 12.55
CA LYS A 333 -17.41 -4.79 13.01
C LYS A 333 -17.25 -3.28 13.01
N LEU A 334 -17.86 -2.60 12.04
CA LEU A 334 -17.87 -1.14 12.00
C LEU A 334 -18.65 -0.58 13.20
N ASP A 335 -19.84 -1.11 13.48
CA ASP A 335 -20.66 -0.67 14.62
C ASP A 335 -19.95 -0.94 15.96
N ALA A 336 -19.36 -2.12 16.13
CA ALA A 336 -18.60 -2.44 17.34
C ALA A 336 -17.37 -1.53 17.52
N PHE A 337 -16.67 -1.22 16.43
CA PHE A 337 -15.58 -0.25 16.45
C PHE A 337 -16.12 1.11 16.87
N TRP A 338 -17.21 1.55 16.25
CA TRP A 338 -17.77 2.88 16.47
C TRP A 338 -18.27 3.06 17.90
N THR A 339 -19.04 2.11 18.41
CA THR A 339 -19.60 2.10 19.77
C THR A 339 -18.52 2.23 20.83
N SER A 340 -17.37 1.60 20.65
CA SER A 340 -16.23 1.74 21.56
C SER A 340 -15.42 3.02 21.30
N TYR A 341 -15.14 3.35 20.03
CA TYR A 341 -14.28 4.47 19.68
C TYR A 341 -14.87 5.82 20.08
N ARG A 342 -16.19 5.99 19.93
CA ARG A 342 -16.93 7.23 20.24
C ARG A 342 -16.96 7.61 21.73
N GLN A 343 -16.63 6.67 22.62
CA GLN A 343 -16.62 6.91 24.08
C GLN A 343 -15.53 7.90 24.49
N ASP A 344 -14.47 7.98 23.71
CA ASP A 344 -13.39 8.91 23.92
C ASP A 344 -13.56 10.09 22.95
N LEU A 345 -13.77 11.28 23.52
CA LEU A 345 -14.00 12.51 22.76
C LEU A 345 -12.71 13.31 22.55
N THR A 346 -11.53 12.75 22.84
CA THR A 346 -10.28 13.46 22.60
C THR A 346 -10.07 13.70 21.10
N TYR A 347 -9.65 14.92 20.76
CA TYR A 347 -9.11 15.30 19.47
C TYR A 347 -7.64 15.63 19.61
N ASN A 348 -6.82 15.12 18.69
CA ASN A 348 -5.43 15.48 18.56
C ASN A 348 -5.07 15.57 17.08
N LEU A 349 -4.50 16.71 16.65
CA LEU A 349 -4.21 16.98 15.25
C LEU A 349 -3.38 15.87 14.58
N THR A 350 -2.47 15.25 15.33
CA THR A 350 -1.51 14.29 14.79
C THR A 350 -1.99 12.85 14.94
N HIS A 351 -2.41 12.45 16.14
CA HIS A 351 -2.67 11.03 16.43
C HIS A 351 -4.15 10.65 16.53
N ARG A 352 -5.07 11.62 16.58
CA ARG A 352 -6.52 11.41 16.69
C ARG A 352 -7.33 12.55 16.06
N ASN A 353 -7.31 12.62 14.75
CA ASN A 353 -8.08 13.55 13.93
C ASN A 353 -9.13 12.82 13.07
N CYS A 354 -9.88 13.57 12.25
CA CYS A 354 -10.87 13.01 11.31
C CYS A 354 -10.30 11.88 10.44
N SER A 355 -9.14 12.12 9.84
CA SER A 355 -8.48 11.23 8.89
C SER A 355 -7.99 9.92 9.51
N SER A 356 -7.40 10.00 10.71
CA SER A 356 -6.97 8.83 11.50
C SER A 356 -8.17 8.02 11.96
N THR A 357 -9.25 8.69 12.36
CA THR A 357 -10.48 8.06 12.83
C THR A 357 -11.15 7.30 11.70
N VAL A 358 -11.33 7.93 10.53
CA VAL A 358 -11.85 7.30 9.32
C VAL A 358 -10.98 6.13 8.87
N SER A 359 -9.65 6.29 8.87
CA SER A 359 -8.73 5.23 8.47
C SER A 359 -8.77 4.02 9.42
N ASN A 360 -8.95 4.24 10.73
CA ASN A 360 -9.11 3.17 11.71
C ASN A 360 -10.47 2.47 11.58
N ALA A 361 -11.55 3.23 11.37
CA ALA A 361 -12.89 2.69 11.14
C ALA A 361 -12.94 1.83 9.86
N LEU A 362 -12.31 2.33 8.79
CA LEU A 362 -12.16 1.61 7.54
C LEU A 362 -11.36 0.32 7.72
N GLU A 363 -10.27 0.35 8.49
CA GLU A 363 -9.53 -0.86 8.88
C GLU A 363 -10.43 -1.87 9.63
N ALA A 364 -11.27 -1.42 10.56
CA ALA A 364 -12.18 -2.30 11.29
C ALA A 364 -13.24 -2.93 10.37
N ALA A 365 -13.84 -2.13 9.49
CA ALA A 365 -14.88 -2.58 8.56
C ALA A 365 -14.36 -3.57 7.50
N LEU A 366 -13.10 -3.43 7.07
CA LEU A 366 -12.49 -4.29 6.04
C LEU A 366 -11.78 -5.54 6.59
N ASP A 367 -11.83 -5.76 7.90
CA ASP A 367 -11.20 -6.93 8.51
C ASP A 367 -11.87 -8.24 8.07
N GLY A 368 -11.09 -9.12 7.45
CA GLY A 368 -11.52 -10.38 6.87
C GLY A 368 -12.10 -10.24 5.46
N ALA A 369 -11.92 -9.11 4.76
CA ALA A 369 -12.48 -8.88 3.43
C ALA A 369 -12.18 -10.01 2.42
N VAL A 370 -10.94 -10.53 2.38
CA VAL A 370 -10.56 -11.63 1.47
C VAL A 370 -11.21 -12.95 1.90
N TRP A 371 -11.29 -13.19 3.21
CA TRP A 371 -11.96 -14.38 3.76
C TRP A 371 -13.46 -14.36 3.49
N ARG A 372 -14.14 -13.21 3.61
CA ARG A 372 -15.56 -13.06 3.26
C ARG A 372 -15.84 -13.43 1.80
N LEU A 373 -14.96 -13.04 0.88
CA LEU A 373 -15.14 -13.32 -0.55
C LEU A 373 -14.89 -14.77 -0.94
N LYS A 374 -13.87 -15.42 -0.33
CA LYS A 374 -13.38 -16.73 -0.80
C LYS A 374 -13.65 -17.87 0.17
N GLY A 375 -13.95 -17.58 1.43
CA GLY A 375 -14.19 -18.55 2.50
C GLY A 375 -13.13 -19.67 2.53
N ALA A 376 -13.59 -20.90 2.76
CA ALA A 376 -12.74 -22.10 2.78
C ALA A 376 -12.00 -22.37 1.44
N ARG A 377 -12.44 -21.78 0.32
CA ARG A 377 -11.76 -21.88 -0.98
C ARG A 377 -10.52 -20.98 -1.07
N ALA A 378 -10.28 -20.13 -0.08
CA ALA A 378 -9.06 -19.35 0.03
C ALA A 378 -7.87 -20.28 0.30
N GLY A 379 -7.22 -20.77 -0.76
CA GLY A 379 -5.94 -21.48 -0.69
C GLY A 379 -4.76 -20.53 -0.49
N TRP A 380 -3.53 -21.06 -0.55
CA TRP A 380 -2.30 -20.23 -0.60
C TRP A 380 -2.29 -19.22 -1.76
N GLY A 381 -3.01 -19.53 -2.85
CA GLY A 381 -3.19 -18.61 -3.98
C GLY A 381 -3.86 -17.27 -3.58
N ALA A 382 -4.70 -17.22 -2.55
CA ALA A 382 -5.27 -15.96 -2.07
C ALA A 382 -4.23 -15.07 -1.38
N PHE A 383 -3.35 -15.68 -0.56
CA PHE A 383 -2.22 -15.00 0.07
C PHE A 383 -1.22 -14.48 -0.97
N VAL A 384 -0.80 -15.34 -1.91
CA VAL A 384 0.12 -14.96 -2.99
C VAL A 384 -0.49 -13.86 -3.86
N ARG A 385 -1.77 -13.99 -4.25
CA ARG A 385 -2.49 -12.95 -5.00
C ARG A 385 -2.46 -11.61 -4.26
N LEU A 386 -2.77 -11.61 -2.96
CA LEU A 386 -2.77 -10.40 -2.16
C LEU A 386 -1.36 -9.76 -2.10
N LEU A 387 -0.31 -10.55 -1.89
CA LEU A 387 1.08 -10.07 -1.90
C LEU A 387 1.52 -9.53 -3.27
N LEU A 388 1.03 -10.10 -4.37
CA LEU A 388 1.33 -9.63 -5.72
C LEU A 388 0.46 -8.44 -6.16
N THR A 389 -0.51 -8.01 -5.34
CA THR A 389 -1.40 -6.90 -5.66
C THR A 389 -0.72 -5.58 -5.31
N PRO A 390 -0.39 -4.70 -6.29
CA PRO A 390 0.34 -3.45 -6.03
C PRO A 390 -0.33 -2.54 -5.00
N GLU A 391 -1.66 -2.53 -4.98
CA GLU A 391 -2.49 -1.72 -4.10
C GLU A 391 -2.23 -2.04 -2.61
N LEU A 392 -1.88 -3.29 -2.28
CA LEU A 392 -1.48 -3.66 -0.91
C LEU A 392 -0.21 -2.90 -0.50
N TRP A 393 0.76 -2.81 -1.39
CA TRP A 393 2.03 -2.14 -1.14
C TRP A 393 1.84 -0.63 -1.04
N VAL A 394 1.04 -0.05 -1.94
CA VAL A 394 0.65 1.36 -1.87
C VAL A 394 -0.05 1.67 -0.55
N ALA A 395 -1.06 0.89 -0.17
CA ALA A 395 -1.77 1.02 1.10
C ALA A 395 -0.81 0.89 2.30
N ALA A 396 0.11 -0.07 2.25
CA ALA A 396 1.10 -0.28 3.31
C ALA A 396 2.06 0.91 3.46
N GLN A 397 2.49 1.53 2.36
CA GLN A 397 3.39 2.69 2.39
C GLN A 397 2.67 3.96 2.86
N ILE A 398 1.46 4.22 2.34
CA ILE A 398 0.62 5.35 2.79
C ILE A 398 0.39 5.24 4.30
N ARG A 399 0.01 4.05 4.77
CA ARG A 399 -0.20 3.78 6.19
C ARG A 399 1.07 3.94 7.02
N LYS A 400 2.24 3.47 6.53
CA LYS A 400 3.54 3.67 7.21
C LYS A 400 3.74 5.17 7.42
N ARG A 401 3.66 5.95 6.34
CA ARG A 401 3.86 7.40 6.35
C ARG A 401 2.85 8.14 7.25
N ALA A 402 1.57 7.79 7.16
CA ALA A 402 0.51 8.45 7.92
C ALA A 402 0.63 8.20 9.42
N VAL A 403 1.03 6.99 9.84
CA VAL A 403 1.23 6.66 11.26
C VAL A 403 2.50 7.30 11.82
N THR A 404 3.54 7.50 11.01
CA THR A 404 4.79 8.14 11.46
C THR A 404 4.73 9.66 11.48
N MET A 405 3.85 10.26 10.67
CA MET A 405 3.64 11.70 10.60
C MET A 405 2.28 12.05 11.18
N ALA A 406 1.27 12.21 10.33
CA ALA A 406 -0.12 12.35 10.70
C ALA A 406 -0.99 11.82 9.55
N TRP A 407 -2.18 11.33 9.88
CA TRP A 407 -3.19 11.08 8.87
C TRP A 407 -3.74 12.41 8.36
N THR A 408 -3.73 12.60 7.05
CA THR A 408 -4.33 13.76 6.38
C THR A 408 -5.44 13.32 5.43
N PRO A 409 -6.36 14.21 5.02
CA PRO A 409 -7.45 13.85 4.11
C PRO A 409 -6.95 13.31 2.77
N GLY A 410 -5.85 13.86 2.25
CA GLY A 410 -5.20 13.35 1.04
C GLY A 410 -4.65 11.93 1.18
N LEU A 411 -3.94 11.66 2.29
CA LEU A 411 -3.45 10.29 2.59
C LEU A 411 -4.62 9.32 2.79
N THR A 412 -5.68 9.74 3.47
CA THR A 412 -6.89 8.93 3.70
C THR A 412 -7.61 8.61 2.40
N LEU A 413 -7.71 9.56 1.48
CA LEU A 413 -8.29 9.34 0.15
C LEU A 413 -7.52 8.27 -0.63
N ASP A 414 -6.20 8.42 -0.74
CA ASP A 414 -5.38 7.49 -1.49
C ASP A 414 -5.32 6.11 -0.80
N TYR A 415 -5.37 6.08 0.53
CA TYR A 415 -5.51 4.85 1.31
C TYR A 415 -6.85 4.16 1.08
N ALA A 416 -7.97 4.89 1.12
CA ALA A 416 -9.31 4.36 0.88
C ALA A 416 -9.46 3.81 -0.53
N ARG A 417 -8.86 4.47 -1.54
CA ARG A 417 -8.81 3.96 -2.93
C ARG A 417 -8.01 2.68 -3.06
N ALA A 418 -6.86 2.60 -2.38
CA ALA A 418 -6.07 1.37 -2.39
C ALA A 418 -6.80 0.22 -1.68
N LEU A 419 -7.44 0.50 -0.54
CA LEU A 419 -8.24 -0.47 0.20
C LEU A 419 -9.51 -0.89 -0.54
N SER A 420 -10.18 0.01 -1.27
CA SER A 420 -11.36 -0.35 -2.06
C SER A 420 -11.01 -1.35 -3.17
N MET A 421 -9.84 -1.22 -3.81
CA MET A 421 -9.36 -2.19 -4.80
C MET A 421 -8.98 -3.56 -4.19
N LEU A 422 -8.62 -3.59 -2.91
CA LEU A 422 -8.29 -4.83 -2.19
C LEU A 422 -9.54 -5.52 -1.62
N ALA A 423 -10.51 -4.75 -1.15
CA ALA A 423 -11.78 -5.23 -0.63
C ALA A 423 -12.72 -5.65 -1.76
N ASP A 424 -12.77 -4.87 -2.85
CA ASP A 424 -13.53 -5.15 -4.06
C ASP A 424 -12.59 -5.52 -5.22
N PRO A 425 -11.94 -6.71 -5.18
CA PRO A 425 -10.94 -7.08 -6.18
C PRO A 425 -11.52 -7.08 -7.58
N ARG A 426 -10.83 -6.39 -8.48
CA ARG A 426 -11.15 -6.41 -9.90
C ARG A 426 -10.51 -7.62 -10.58
N PRO A 427 -11.08 -8.09 -11.71
CA PRO A 427 -10.39 -9.06 -12.54
C PRO A 427 -9.03 -8.50 -12.93
N PHE A 428 -7.99 -9.30 -12.68
CA PHE A 428 -6.61 -8.92 -12.92
C PHE A 428 -6.41 -8.44 -14.37
N ALA A 429 -6.04 -7.17 -14.53
CA ALA A 429 -5.90 -6.54 -15.84
C ALA A 429 -4.89 -7.27 -16.75
N TRP A 430 -3.81 -7.85 -16.18
CA TRP A 430 -2.83 -8.65 -16.92
C TRP A 430 -3.43 -9.89 -17.58
N TRP A 431 -4.43 -10.55 -16.99
CA TRP A 431 -5.09 -11.70 -17.63
C TRP A 431 -6.00 -11.27 -18.77
N LYS A 432 -6.69 -10.12 -18.65
CA LYS A 432 -7.47 -9.55 -19.77
C LYS A 432 -6.53 -9.14 -20.92
N VAL A 433 -5.43 -8.44 -20.62
CA VAL A 433 -4.43 -8.00 -21.60
C VAL A 433 -3.65 -9.17 -22.22
N ALA A 434 -3.24 -10.15 -21.43
CA ALA A 434 -2.57 -11.35 -21.93
C ALA A 434 -3.52 -12.20 -22.78
N ARG A 435 -4.79 -12.37 -22.39
CA ARG A 435 -5.79 -13.04 -23.23
C ARG A 435 -6.07 -12.27 -24.51
N SER A 436 -6.15 -10.94 -24.47
CA SER A 436 -6.35 -10.15 -25.69
C SER A 436 -5.12 -10.20 -26.60
N ALA A 437 -3.91 -10.20 -26.04
CA ALA A 437 -2.66 -10.35 -26.81
C ALA A 437 -2.54 -11.76 -27.42
N VAL A 438 -2.81 -12.81 -26.65
CA VAL A 438 -2.85 -14.20 -27.16
C VAL A 438 -3.93 -14.34 -28.23
N LYS A 439 -5.12 -13.76 -28.01
CA LYS A 439 -6.19 -13.76 -29.01
C LYS A 439 -5.74 -13.04 -30.28
N ALA A 440 -5.11 -11.86 -30.18
CA ALA A 440 -4.56 -11.15 -31.32
C ALA A 440 -3.48 -11.95 -32.08
N ILE A 441 -2.58 -12.65 -31.35
CA ILE A 441 -1.57 -13.54 -31.95
C ILE A 441 -2.22 -14.72 -32.65
N VAL A 442 -3.25 -15.34 -32.05
CA VAL A 442 -3.99 -16.46 -32.66
C VAL A 442 -4.74 -16.00 -33.91
N THR A 443 -5.39 -14.83 -33.87
CA THR A 443 -6.08 -14.26 -35.04
C THR A 443 -5.07 -13.93 -36.15
N SER A 444 -3.94 -13.32 -35.81
CA SER A 444 -2.85 -13.01 -36.75
C SER A 444 -2.28 -14.27 -37.41
N ARG A 445 -2.10 -15.36 -36.64
CA ARG A 445 -1.67 -16.65 -37.18
C ARG A 445 -2.72 -17.31 -38.08
N ARG A 446 -4.01 -17.10 -37.82
CA ARG A 446 -5.09 -17.57 -38.69
C ARG A 446 -5.12 -16.80 -40.00
N THR A 447 -5.02 -15.47 -39.95
CA THR A 447 -4.95 -14.63 -41.14
C THR A 447 -3.73 -14.93 -42.00
N TRP A 448 -2.57 -15.22 -41.41
CA TRP A 448 -1.38 -15.64 -42.17
C TRP A 448 -1.57 -16.99 -42.85
N ARG A 449 -2.19 -17.97 -42.18
CA ARG A 449 -2.52 -19.26 -42.80
C ARG A 449 -3.53 -19.13 -43.93
N GLU A 450 -4.53 -18.27 -43.77
CA GLU A 450 -5.51 -17.97 -44.83
C GLU A 450 -4.84 -17.29 -46.04
N GLN A 451 -3.91 -16.37 -45.80
CA GLN A 451 -3.11 -15.73 -46.85
C GLN A 451 -2.16 -16.72 -47.55
N ASP A 452 -1.49 -17.60 -46.81
CA ASP A 452 -0.63 -18.65 -47.36
C ASP A 452 -1.46 -19.65 -48.18
N HIS A 453 -2.64 -20.05 -47.71
CA HIS A 453 -3.56 -20.91 -48.47
C HIS A 453 -4.11 -20.23 -49.75
N ALA A 454 -4.38 -18.93 -49.69
CA ALA A 454 -4.79 -18.16 -50.86
C ALA A 454 -3.64 -18.00 -51.89
N ALA A 455 -2.41 -17.82 -51.42
CA ALA A 455 -1.22 -17.73 -52.26
C ALA A 455 -0.84 -19.08 -52.91
N LEU A 456 -1.19 -20.20 -52.27
CA LEU A 456 -0.93 -21.56 -52.76
C LEU A 456 -2.07 -22.14 -53.62
N SER A 457 -3.16 -21.40 -53.83
CA SER A 457 -4.28 -21.82 -54.69
C SER A 457 -4.08 -21.34 -56.13
N PRO A 458 -3.75 -22.21 -57.11
CA PRO A 458 -3.58 -21.80 -58.50
C PRO A 458 -4.95 -21.84 -59.21
N GLY A 459 -5.51 -20.67 -59.50
CA GLY A 459 -6.76 -20.60 -60.26
C GLY A 459 -7.38 -19.22 -60.33
N GLY A 460 -6.76 -18.30 -61.06
CA GLY A 460 -7.31 -16.96 -61.27
C GLY A 460 -6.52 -16.10 -62.25
N SER A 461 -5.99 -16.70 -63.32
CA SER A 461 -5.34 -15.97 -64.41
C SER A 461 -5.64 -16.63 -65.75
N GLU A 462 -6.88 -16.50 -66.22
CA GLU A 462 -7.21 -16.63 -67.65
C GLU A 462 -8.62 -16.10 -67.92
N ALA A 463 -8.78 -14.77 -67.94
CA ALA A 463 -9.96 -14.10 -68.52
C ALA A 463 -9.64 -12.66 -68.97
N ALA A 464 -8.44 -12.44 -69.52
CA ALA A 464 -8.05 -11.15 -70.11
C ALA A 464 -7.15 -11.36 -71.33
N SER A 465 -7.63 -12.14 -72.31
CA SER A 465 -7.11 -12.09 -73.68
C SER A 465 -8.23 -12.43 -74.67
N MET A 466 -9.12 -11.46 -74.87
CA MET A 466 -9.83 -11.25 -76.13
C MET A 466 -9.98 -9.74 -76.32
N LYS A 467 -8.88 -9.13 -76.77
CA LYS A 467 -8.85 -8.10 -77.82
C LYS A 467 -7.44 -7.96 -78.34
#